data_AF-A0A5E5A1W2-F1
#
_entry.id   AF-A0A5E5A1W2-F1
#
_cell.length_a   1.000
_cell.length_b   1.000
_cell.length_c   1.000
_cell.angle_alpha   90.00
_cell.angle_beta   90.00
_cell.angle_gamma   90.00
#
_symmetry.space_group_name_H-M   'P 1'
#
loop_
_entity.id
_entity.type
_entity.pdbx_description
1 polymer ?
#
loop_
_entity_poly.entity_id
_entity_poly.type
_entity_poly.pdbx_seq_one_letter_code
_entity_poly.pdbx_strand_id
1 'polypeptide(L)'
;MTSAATSISRERLPAMRQMRRAHLETLLANQAHPEKDRTGSATNSVAGSLRFLAVADFVLDGDVSSFRGLSAKAANQRLSLLVRGCDGEQISPSYLSMSNFKSMLTALAAGEFSLAYAIAQNMTAKYDSYDDALTRALGRSIKYAVLDEPDEMRAWTDRLVKVCEKNKYSAFHGYASTMQSIAGQDVEGVRNGLASIVAGHSKLCRPGALFSYTEDELLCMWGIGMSNLAASRGLHVELDHALIPRELMVQPQGA
;
A
#
# COMPACT_ATOMS: atom_id res chain seq x y z
N MET A 1 -17.59 -18.76 -17.34
CA MET A 1 -16.97 -19.64 -16.31
C MET A 1 -16.44 -18.76 -15.20
N THR A 2 -17.22 -18.60 -14.14
CA THR A 2 -16.83 -17.86 -12.93
C THR A 2 -15.85 -18.72 -12.14
N SER A 3 -14.56 -18.40 -12.25
CA SER A 3 -13.56 -18.90 -11.31
C SER A 3 -13.99 -18.48 -9.90
N ALA A 4 -14.31 -19.45 -9.04
CA ALA A 4 -14.54 -19.19 -7.64
C ALA A 4 -13.20 -18.75 -7.04
N ALA A 5 -12.98 -17.43 -7.00
CA ALA A 5 -11.87 -16.85 -6.24
C ALA A 5 -11.94 -17.42 -4.83
N THR A 6 -10.93 -18.20 -4.46
CA THR A 6 -10.84 -18.82 -3.15
C THR A 6 -9.92 -17.96 -2.30
N SER A 7 -10.27 -17.71 -1.04
CA SER A 7 -9.47 -16.92 -0.09
C SER A 7 -8.02 -17.42 -0.06
N ILE A 8 -7.07 -16.50 0.17
CA ILE A 8 -5.66 -16.85 0.33
C ILE A 8 -5.50 -17.48 1.70
N SER A 9 -5.69 -18.80 1.79
CA SER A 9 -5.45 -19.54 3.03
C SER A 9 -3.97 -19.83 3.23
N ARG A 10 -3.52 -19.86 4.49
CA ARG A 10 -2.14 -20.25 4.85
C ARG A 10 -1.75 -21.62 4.30
N GLU A 11 -2.71 -22.54 4.20
CA GLU A 11 -2.51 -23.89 3.65
C GLU A 11 -2.15 -23.87 2.16
N ARG A 12 -2.71 -22.93 1.39
CA ARG A 12 -2.47 -22.82 -0.06
C ARG A 12 -1.28 -21.93 -0.41
N LEU A 13 -0.83 -21.11 0.53
CA LEU A 13 0.21 -20.12 0.34
C LEU A 13 1.52 -20.71 -0.23
N PRO A 14 2.03 -21.89 0.19
CA PRO A 14 3.24 -22.47 -0.39
C PRO A 14 3.11 -22.76 -1.89
N ALA A 15 2.00 -23.38 -2.30
CA ALA A 15 1.74 -23.69 -3.71
C ALA A 15 1.52 -22.41 -4.54
N MET A 16 0.79 -21.43 -3.99
CA MET A 16 0.58 -20.14 -4.65
C MET A 16 1.89 -19.37 -4.82
N ARG A 17 2.78 -19.38 -3.82
CA ARG A 17 4.12 -18.80 -3.88
C ARG A 17 4.94 -19.42 -5.02
N GLN A 18 5.00 -20.74 -5.09
CA GLN A 18 5.74 -21.45 -6.14
C GLN A 18 5.19 -21.11 -7.54
N MET A 19 3.87 -21.14 -7.71
CA MET A 19 3.21 -20.76 -8.96
C MET A 19 3.53 -19.31 -9.34
N ARG A 20 3.49 -18.38 -8.38
CA ARG A 20 3.77 -16.97 -8.64
C ARG A 20 5.23 -16.72 -9.02
N ARG A 21 6.18 -17.44 -8.41
CA ARG A 21 7.60 -17.40 -8.81
C ARG A 21 7.80 -17.90 -10.23
N ALA A 22 7.24 -19.06 -10.58
CA ALA A 22 7.34 -19.62 -11.92
C ALA A 22 6.73 -18.68 -12.98
N HIS A 23 5.62 -18.02 -12.66
CA HIS A 23 4.97 -17.08 -13.58
C HIS A 23 5.70 -15.73 -13.71
N LEU A 24 6.48 -15.33 -12.70
CA LEU A 24 7.15 -14.03 -12.68
C LEU A 24 8.12 -13.85 -13.87
N GLU A 25 8.85 -14.90 -14.27
CA GLU A 25 9.75 -14.85 -15.42
C GLU A 25 9.00 -14.50 -16.72
N THR A 26 7.82 -15.09 -16.92
CA THR A 26 6.96 -14.78 -18.08
C THR A 26 6.46 -13.34 -18.03
N LEU A 27 6.10 -12.84 -16.84
CA LEU A 27 5.65 -11.46 -16.67
C LEU A 27 6.77 -10.46 -16.94
N LEU A 28 8.00 -10.74 -16.49
CA LEU A 28 9.18 -9.92 -16.76
C LEU A 28 9.51 -9.89 -18.26
N ALA A 29 9.43 -11.03 -18.94
CA ALA A 29 9.59 -11.07 -20.40
C ALA A 29 8.52 -10.22 -21.10
N ASN A 30 7.26 -10.31 -20.69
CA ASN A 30 6.19 -9.49 -21.25
C ASN A 30 6.38 -7.99 -20.98
N GLN A 31 6.87 -7.62 -19.81
CA GLN A 31 7.19 -6.23 -19.47
C GLN A 31 8.26 -5.64 -20.40
N ALA A 32 9.27 -6.43 -20.76
CA ALA A 32 10.35 -5.99 -21.65
C ALA A 32 9.90 -5.80 -23.12
N HIS A 33 8.67 -6.20 -23.48
CA HIS A 33 8.13 -6.06 -24.83
C HIS A 33 7.19 -4.84 -24.93
N PRO A 34 7.57 -3.78 -25.68
CA PRO A 34 6.79 -2.54 -25.75
C PRO A 34 5.31 -2.71 -26.11
N GLU A 35 4.99 -3.60 -27.05
CA GLU A 35 3.60 -3.87 -27.45
C GLU A 35 2.77 -4.54 -26.36
N LYS A 36 3.39 -5.41 -25.55
CA LYS A 36 2.70 -6.13 -24.48
C LYS A 36 2.51 -5.27 -23.23
N ASP A 37 3.37 -4.26 -23.04
CA ASP A 37 3.30 -3.34 -21.90
C ASP A 37 2.95 -1.90 -22.28
N ARG A 38 2.37 -1.71 -23.48
CA ARG A 38 2.01 -0.37 -23.99
C ARG A 38 1.12 0.40 -23.02
N THR A 39 0.21 -0.30 -22.34
CA THR A 39 -0.72 0.30 -21.36
C THR A 39 -0.26 0.15 -19.90
N GLY A 40 0.94 -0.40 -19.68
CA GLY A 40 1.49 -0.70 -18.35
C GLY A 40 0.94 -1.96 -17.69
N SER A 41 0.18 -2.79 -18.41
CA SER A 41 -0.50 -3.98 -17.83
C SER A 41 0.47 -5.07 -17.37
N ALA A 42 1.55 -5.32 -18.12
CA ALA A 42 2.56 -6.29 -17.74
C ALA A 42 3.36 -5.78 -16.53
N THR A 43 3.79 -4.51 -16.54
CA THR A 43 4.44 -3.86 -15.39
C THR A 43 3.56 -3.92 -14.14
N ASN A 44 2.25 -3.63 -14.26
CA ASN A 44 1.28 -3.77 -13.17
C ASN A 44 1.21 -5.21 -12.63
N SER A 45 1.26 -6.21 -13.51
CA SER A 45 1.21 -7.63 -13.14
C SER A 45 2.49 -8.11 -12.45
N VAL A 46 3.66 -7.62 -12.90
CA VAL A 46 4.95 -7.81 -12.22
C VAL A 46 4.87 -7.21 -10.81
N ALA A 47 4.42 -5.95 -10.68
CA ALA A 47 4.28 -5.29 -9.38
C ALA A 47 3.41 -6.08 -8.40
N GLY A 48 2.23 -6.55 -8.85
CA GLY A 48 1.34 -7.35 -8.02
C GLY A 48 1.96 -8.71 -7.62
N SER A 49 2.70 -9.35 -8.52
CA SER A 49 3.35 -10.62 -8.22
C SER A 49 4.52 -10.48 -7.24
N LEU A 50 5.31 -9.41 -7.36
CA LEU A 50 6.37 -9.10 -6.42
C LEU A 50 5.83 -8.79 -5.02
N ARG A 51 4.76 -7.98 -4.92
CA ARG A 51 4.09 -7.67 -3.64
C ARG A 51 3.54 -8.93 -2.97
N PHE A 52 2.88 -9.80 -3.74
CA PHE A 52 2.41 -11.09 -3.23
C PHE A 52 3.56 -11.96 -2.70
N LEU A 53 4.65 -12.08 -3.46
CA LEU A 53 5.81 -12.87 -3.05
C LEU A 53 6.49 -12.30 -1.79
N ALA A 54 6.56 -10.97 -1.65
CA ALA A 54 7.05 -10.32 -0.45
C ALA A 54 6.29 -10.78 0.81
N VAL A 55 4.94 -10.70 0.75
CA VAL A 55 4.08 -11.13 1.86
C VAL A 55 4.20 -12.64 2.08
N ALA A 56 4.22 -13.44 1.01
CA ALA A 56 4.29 -14.89 1.13
C ALA A 56 5.60 -15.38 1.76
N ASP A 57 6.74 -14.80 1.37
CA ASP A 57 8.05 -15.13 1.95
C ASP A 57 8.11 -14.78 3.44
N PHE A 58 7.57 -13.62 3.82
CA PHE A 58 7.51 -13.24 5.23
C PHE A 58 6.57 -14.16 6.04
N VAL A 59 5.36 -14.42 5.55
CA VAL A 59 4.36 -15.19 6.30
C VAL A 59 4.76 -16.66 6.46
N LEU A 60 5.48 -17.24 5.50
CA LEU A 60 5.93 -18.62 5.55
C LEU A 60 7.23 -18.80 6.33
N ASP A 61 8.21 -17.93 6.07
CA ASP A 61 9.59 -18.16 6.49
C ASP A 61 10.13 -17.06 7.44
N GLY A 62 9.35 -16.01 7.72
CA GLY A 62 9.80 -14.86 8.51
C GLY A 62 10.85 -14.00 7.78
N ASP A 63 10.99 -14.12 6.46
CA ASP A 63 12.05 -13.46 5.69
C ASP A 63 11.78 -11.96 5.49
N VAL A 64 12.25 -11.15 6.44
CA VAL A 64 12.18 -9.68 6.40
C VAL A 64 12.99 -9.09 5.24
N SER A 65 14.11 -9.72 4.87
CA SER A 65 14.97 -9.20 3.79
C SER A 65 14.26 -9.32 2.44
N SER A 66 13.71 -10.51 2.14
CA SER A 66 12.90 -10.73 0.93
C SER A 66 11.66 -9.84 0.93
N PHE A 67 10.97 -9.69 2.06
CA PHE A 67 9.83 -8.79 2.18
C PHE A 67 10.16 -7.36 1.74
N ARG A 68 11.23 -6.77 2.30
CA ARG A 68 11.63 -5.39 1.98
C ARG A 68 12.08 -5.28 0.53
N GLY A 69 12.95 -6.19 0.07
CA GLY A 69 13.49 -6.15 -1.29
C GLY A 69 12.43 -6.34 -2.37
N LEU A 70 11.50 -7.27 -2.20
CA LEU A 70 10.42 -7.50 -3.17
C LEU A 70 9.35 -6.41 -3.12
N SER A 71 9.01 -5.89 -1.95
CA SER A 71 8.08 -4.76 -1.81
C SER A 71 8.65 -3.48 -2.43
N ALA A 72 9.95 -3.20 -2.22
CA ALA A 72 10.64 -2.09 -2.87
C ALA A 72 10.60 -2.21 -4.39
N LYS A 73 10.93 -3.40 -4.94
CA LYS A 73 10.82 -3.66 -6.38
C LYS A 73 9.39 -3.47 -6.88
N ALA A 74 8.38 -3.98 -6.17
CA ALA A 74 6.97 -3.81 -6.53
C ALA A 74 6.56 -2.33 -6.60
N ALA A 75 6.96 -1.52 -5.62
CA ALA A 75 6.70 -0.09 -5.61
C ALA A 75 7.47 0.64 -6.72
N ASN A 76 8.69 0.23 -7.05
CA ASN A 76 9.46 0.82 -8.15
C ASN A 76 8.81 0.55 -9.52
N GLN A 77 8.21 -0.63 -9.73
CA GLN A 77 7.41 -0.89 -10.93
C GLN A 77 6.25 0.10 -11.07
N ARG A 78 5.63 0.48 -9.95
CA ARG A 78 4.52 1.46 -9.92
C ARG A 78 5.00 2.87 -10.19
N LEU A 79 6.15 3.25 -9.63
CA LEU A 79 6.80 4.52 -9.95
C LEU A 79 7.08 4.63 -11.45
N SER A 80 7.61 3.57 -12.07
CA SER A 80 7.87 3.55 -13.53
C SER A 80 6.61 3.83 -14.34
N LEU A 81 5.44 3.27 -13.97
CA LEU A 81 4.18 3.58 -14.65
C LEU A 81 3.76 5.04 -14.51
N LEU A 82 3.93 5.61 -13.32
CA LEU A 82 3.62 7.02 -13.08
C LEU A 82 4.51 7.94 -13.92
N VAL A 83 5.83 7.68 -13.94
CA VAL A 83 6.80 8.44 -14.74
C VAL A 83 6.46 8.35 -16.22
N ARG A 84 6.27 7.14 -16.77
CA ARG A 84 5.87 6.94 -18.18
C ARG A 84 4.59 7.70 -18.54
N GLY A 85 3.59 7.67 -17.64
CA GLY A 85 2.34 8.41 -17.83
C GLY A 85 2.50 9.94 -17.75
N CYS A 86 3.44 10.45 -16.96
CA CYS A 86 3.82 11.86 -16.92
C CYS A 86 4.57 12.28 -18.20
N ASP A 87 5.41 11.40 -18.74
CA ASP A 87 6.17 11.62 -19.98
C ASP A 87 5.33 11.48 -21.26
N GLY A 88 4.02 11.20 -21.11
CA GLY A 88 3.06 11.19 -22.21
C GLY A 88 2.76 9.82 -22.81
N GLU A 89 3.32 8.73 -22.25
CA GLU A 89 2.93 7.38 -22.67
C GLU A 89 1.47 7.07 -22.33
N GLN A 90 0.83 6.25 -23.17
CA GLN A 90 -0.58 5.84 -23.02
C GLN A 90 -0.75 4.75 -21.96
N ILE A 91 -0.46 5.09 -20.70
CA ILE A 91 -0.70 4.21 -19.56
C ILE A 91 -2.18 4.25 -19.17
N SER A 92 -2.72 3.10 -18.75
CA SER A 92 -4.12 3.03 -18.27
C SER A 92 -4.34 4.04 -17.13
N PRO A 93 -5.38 4.89 -17.18
CA PRO A 93 -5.68 5.84 -16.11
C PRO A 93 -5.86 5.19 -14.74
N SER A 94 -6.32 3.94 -14.69
CA SER A 94 -6.42 3.18 -13.43
C SER A 94 -5.06 3.03 -12.75
N TYR A 95 -3.97 2.94 -13.51
CA TYR A 95 -2.59 2.87 -13.02
C TYR A 95 -1.95 4.24 -12.78
N LEU A 96 -2.66 5.33 -13.03
CA LEU A 96 -2.18 6.71 -12.76
C LEU A 96 -3.05 7.45 -11.72
N SER A 97 -4.21 6.89 -11.39
CA SER A 97 -5.15 7.40 -10.39
C SER A 97 -4.57 7.47 -8.97
N MET A 98 -5.26 8.18 -8.07
CA MET A 98 -4.88 8.32 -6.66
C MET A 98 -4.89 6.98 -5.93
N SER A 99 -5.61 5.97 -6.42
CA SER A 99 -5.56 4.59 -5.90
C SER A 99 -4.16 3.98 -5.83
N ASN A 100 -3.17 4.54 -6.54
CA ASN A 100 -1.76 4.20 -6.40
C ASN A 100 -1.12 4.59 -5.06
N PHE A 101 -1.83 5.28 -4.17
CA PHE A 101 -1.33 5.49 -2.80
C PHE A 101 -0.94 4.15 -2.12
N LYS A 102 -1.55 3.04 -2.55
CA LYS A 102 -1.18 1.67 -2.12
C LYS A 102 0.29 1.34 -2.42
N SER A 103 0.83 1.88 -3.50
CA SER A 103 2.23 1.74 -3.89
C SER A 103 3.15 2.57 -2.99
N MET A 104 2.72 3.77 -2.57
CA MET A 104 3.41 4.54 -1.53
C MET A 104 3.46 3.76 -0.22
N LEU A 105 2.32 3.21 0.22
CA LEU A 105 2.26 2.36 1.42
C LEU A 105 3.13 1.10 1.30
N THR A 106 3.26 0.54 0.10
CA THR A 106 4.16 -0.60 -0.16
C THR A 106 5.63 -0.19 -0.04
N ALA A 107 6.01 0.98 -0.58
CA ALA A 107 7.36 1.53 -0.40
C ALA A 107 7.66 1.83 1.08
N LEU A 108 6.72 2.44 1.79
CA LEU A 108 6.83 2.70 3.23
C LEU A 108 6.96 1.40 4.02
N ALA A 109 6.18 0.36 3.68
CA ALA A 109 6.29 -0.96 4.32
C ALA A 109 7.66 -1.61 4.07
N ALA A 110 8.28 -1.38 2.90
CA ALA A 110 9.65 -1.80 2.63
C ALA A 110 10.72 -1.00 3.40
N GLY A 111 10.36 0.13 4.01
CA GLY A 111 11.30 1.09 4.60
C GLY A 111 11.97 2.02 3.58
N GLU A 112 11.43 2.09 2.35
CA GLU A 112 11.99 2.85 1.23
C GLU A 112 11.34 4.25 1.13
N PHE A 113 11.70 5.15 2.04
CA PHE A 113 11.09 6.48 2.14
C PHE A 113 11.31 7.35 0.90
N SER A 114 12.51 7.34 0.31
CA SER A 114 12.81 8.08 -0.92
C SER A 114 11.96 7.58 -2.10
N LEU A 115 11.69 6.28 -2.17
CA LEU A 115 10.81 5.71 -3.18
C LEU A 115 9.35 6.12 -2.95
N ALA A 116 8.88 6.11 -1.70
CA ALA A 116 7.55 6.62 -1.37
C ALA A 116 7.39 8.09 -1.77
N TYR A 117 8.42 8.91 -1.51
CA TYR A 117 8.47 10.31 -1.91
C TYR A 117 8.42 10.49 -3.43
N ALA A 118 9.23 9.74 -4.18
CA ALA A 118 9.20 9.78 -5.65
C ALA A 118 7.83 9.39 -6.23
N ILE A 119 7.17 8.38 -5.65
CA ILE A 119 5.79 8.01 -6.02
C ILE A 119 4.84 9.18 -5.73
N ALA A 120 4.89 9.76 -4.53
CA ALA A 120 4.04 10.87 -4.12
C ALA A 120 4.15 12.07 -5.07
N GLN A 121 5.37 12.42 -5.48
CA GLN A 121 5.63 13.52 -6.42
C GLN A 121 4.99 13.29 -7.80
N ASN A 122 5.01 12.05 -8.30
CA ASN A 122 4.49 11.71 -9.63
C ASN A 122 2.97 11.44 -9.65
N MET A 123 2.31 11.37 -8.50
CA MET A 123 0.86 11.26 -8.44
C MET A 123 0.22 12.63 -8.70
N THR A 124 -0.63 12.75 -9.74
CA THR A 124 -1.21 14.04 -10.15
C THR A 124 -2.72 14.07 -10.00
N ALA A 125 -3.30 15.27 -9.94
CA ALA A 125 -4.74 15.48 -9.90
C ALA A 125 -5.45 15.15 -11.23
N LYS A 126 -4.71 14.92 -12.32
CA LYS A 126 -5.24 14.70 -13.67
C LYS A 126 -6.17 13.49 -13.74
N TYR A 127 -5.96 12.50 -12.89
CA TYR A 127 -6.67 11.23 -12.89
C TYR A 127 -7.67 11.09 -11.73
N ASP A 128 -7.93 12.18 -11.01
CA ASP A 128 -8.83 12.22 -9.86
C ASP A 128 -10.27 11.80 -10.20
N SER A 129 -10.71 11.93 -11.46
CA SER A 129 -12.05 11.49 -11.88
C SER A 129 -12.27 9.97 -11.78
N TYR A 130 -11.19 9.19 -11.67
CA TYR A 130 -11.23 7.74 -11.52
C TYR A 130 -11.32 7.28 -10.06
N ASP A 131 -11.15 8.19 -9.11
CA ASP A 131 -11.12 7.87 -7.68
C ASP A 131 -12.43 8.22 -6.99
N ASP A 132 -12.93 7.29 -6.18
CA ASP A 132 -14.02 7.61 -5.25
C ASP A 132 -13.57 8.59 -4.16
N ALA A 133 -14.53 9.11 -3.39
CA ALA A 133 -14.26 10.11 -2.37
C ALA A 133 -13.28 9.61 -1.29
N LEU A 134 -13.35 8.33 -0.92
CA LEU A 134 -12.48 7.72 0.10
C LEU A 134 -11.05 7.60 -0.42
N THR A 135 -10.88 7.00 -1.60
CA THR A 135 -9.60 6.79 -2.27
C THR A 135 -8.86 8.10 -2.44
N ARG A 136 -9.58 9.14 -2.88
CA ARG A 136 -9.02 10.48 -3.06
C ARG A 136 -8.59 11.11 -1.74
N ALA A 137 -9.45 11.05 -0.70
CA ALA A 137 -9.14 11.65 0.58
C ALA A 137 -7.96 10.95 1.28
N LEU A 138 -7.97 9.62 1.33
CA LEU A 138 -6.91 8.81 1.92
C LEU A 138 -5.60 8.92 1.15
N GLY A 139 -5.66 8.79 -0.18
CA GLY A 139 -4.45 8.86 -0.99
C GLY A 139 -3.77 10.22 -0.92
N ARG A 140 -4.54 11.31 -0.91
CA ARG A 140 -3.97 12.66 -0.77
C ARG A 140 -3.47 12.95 0.64
N SER A 141 -4.17 12.50 1.68
CA SER A 141 -3.67 12.67 3.06
C SER A 141 -2.30 11.99 3.23
N ILE A 142 -2.14 10.76 2.69
CA ILE A 142 -0.85 10.05 2.69
C ILE A 142 0.18 10.77 1.81
N LYS A 143 -0.20 11.15 0.58
CA LYS A 143 0.70 11.84 -0.37
C LYS A 143 1.32 13.07 0.29
N TYR A 144 0.50 13.95 0.86
CA TYR A 144 1.00 15.20 1.43
C TYR A 144 1.74 15.01 2.75
N ALA A 145 1.45 13.94 3.51
CA ALA A 145 2.30 13.57 4.64
C ALA A 145 3.69 13.09 4.19
N VAL A 146 3.78 12.33 3.10
CA VAL A 146 5.04 11.87 2.51
C VAL A 146 5.85 13.04 1.92
N LEU A 147 5.19 14.02 1.31
CA LEU A 147 5.83 15.22 0.74
C LEU A 147 6.21 16.28 1.79
N ASP A 148 5.89 16.05 3.06
CA ASP A 148 6.04 17.03 4.14
C ASP A 148 5.35 18.38 3.84
N GLU A 149 4.11 18.31 3.34
CA GLU A 149 3.24 19.46 3.07
C GLU A 149 2.14 19.54 4.14
N PRO A 150 2.40 20.11 5.33
CA PRO A 150 1.54 19.96 6.51
C PRO A 150 0.15 20.58 6.36
N ASP A 151 0.01 21.68 5.59
CA ASP A 151 -1.27 22.34 5.39
C ASP A 151 -2.20 21.51 4.49
N GLU A 152 -1.66 21.00 3.38
CA GLU A 152 -2.40 20.08 2.51
C GLU A 152 -2.71 18.76 3.22
N MET A 153 -1.74 18.21 3.97
CA MET A 153 -1.94 17.01 4.79
C MET A 153 -3.13 17.21 5.75
N ARG A 154 -3.17 18.32 6.49
CA ARG A 154 -4.29 18.63 7.41
C ARG A 154 -5.61 18.74 6.66
N ALA A 155 -5.66 19.52 5.59
CA ALA A 155 -6.88 19.73 4.80
C ALA A 155 -7.45 18.41 4.24
N TRP A 156 -6.60 17.52 3.74
CA TRP A 156 -7.03 16.21 3.23
C TRP A 156 -7.35 15.20 4.32
N THR A 157 -6.68 15.29 5.47
CA THR A 157 -7.00 14.49 6.64
C THR A 157 -8.38 14.83 7.20
N ASP A 158 -8.74 16.11 7.29
CA ASP A 158 -10.09 16.54 7.70
C ASP A 158 -11.17 16.04 6.74
N ARG A 159 -10.86 16.01 5.43
CA ARG A 159 -11.76 15.43 4.43
C ARG A 159 -11.89 13.91 4.61
N LEU A 160 -10.79 13.22 4.88
CA LEU A 160 -10.80 11.78 5.13
C LEU A 160 -11.68 11.44 6.33
N VAL A 161 -11.58 12.17 7.43
CA VAL A 161 -12.41 12.01 8.63
C VAL A 161 -13.89 12.15 8.28
N LYS A 162 -14.27 13.24 7.61
CA LYS A 162 -15.66 13.48 7.15
C LYS A 162 -16.18 12.40 6.20
N VAL A 163 -15.30 11.84 5.37
CA VAL A 163 -15.69 10.70 4.51
C VAL A 163 -15.93 9.46 5.35
N CYS A 164 -15.06 9.16 6.32
CA CYS A 164 -15.17 7.99 7.18
C CYS A 164 -16.36 8.04 8.15
N GLU A 165 -16.83 9.21 8.57
CA GLU A 165 -18.07 9.38 9.35
C GLU A 165 -19.32 8.81 8.66
N LYS A 166 -19.29 8.63 7.34
CA LYS A 166 -20.35 7.95 6.61
C LYS A 166 -20.29 6.45 6.91
N ASN A 167 -21.37 5.86 7.45
CA ASN A 167 -21.47 4.46 7.91
C ASN A 167 -20.80 3.40 6.99
N LYS A 168 -20.82 3.60 5.67
CA LYS A 168 -20.18 2.70 4.70
C LYS A 168 -18.65 2.59 4.79
N TYR A 169 -17.98 3.49 5.50
CA TYR A 169 -16.51 3.56 5.55
C TYR A 169 -15.93 3.37 6.96
N SER A 170 -16.70 2.77 7.88
CA SER A 170 -16.25 2.55 9.27
C SER A 170 -14.97 1.70 9.39
N ALA A 171 -14.69 0.82 8.43
CA ALA A 171 -13.43 0.06 8.41
C ALA A 171 -12.19 0.95 8.17
N PHE A 172 -12.38 2.21 7.75
CA PHE A 172 -11.31 3.16 7.48
C PHE A 172 -11.09 4.19 8.60
N HIS A 173 -11.87 4.15 9.69
CA HIS A 173 -11.71 5.08 10.82
C HIS A 173 -10.30 5.03 11.41
N GLY A 174 -9.68 3.85 11.49
CA GLY A 174 -8.30 3.71 11.95
C GLY A 174 -7.30 4.49 11.10
N TYR A 175 -7.44 4.48 9.77
CA TYR A 175 -6.57 5.26 8.88
C TYR A 175 -6.77 6.78 9.08
N ALA A 176 -8.03 7.23 9.19
CA ALA A 176 -8.35 8.64 9.45
C ALA A 176 -7.75 9.12 10.77
N SER A 177 -7.97 8.37 11.86
CA SER A 177 -7.43 8.67 13.18
C SER A 177 -5.90 8.67 13.18
N THR A 178 -5.27 7.70 12.52
CA THR A 178 -3.81 7.64 12.42
C THR A 178 -3.27 8.88 11.71
N MET A 179 -3.87 9.29 10.59
CA MET A 179 -3.45 10.51 9.87
C MET A 179 -3.63 11.79 10.71
N GLN A 180 -4.74 11.91 11.46
CA GLN A 180 -4.97 13.02 12.38
C GLN A 180 -3.88 13.08 13.46
N SER A 181 -3.56 11.93 14.06
CA SER A 181 -2.52 11.86 15.08
C SER A 181 -1.12 12.12 14.53
N ILE A 182 -0.81 11.70 13.29
CA ILE A 182 0.45 12.08 12.63
C ILE A 182 0.51 13.61 12.43
N ALA A 183 -0.59 14.23 11.98
CA ALA A 183 -0.65 15.68 11.77
C ALA A 183 -0.53 16.47 13.09
N GLY A 184 -1.06 15.91 14.18
CA GLY A 184 -1.01 16.46 15.53
C GLY A 184 0.22 16.09 16.35
N GLN A 185 1.15 15.30 15.81
CA GLN A 185 2.32 14.79 16.52
C GLN A 185 1.97 14.00 17.81
N ASP A 186 0.88 13.24 17.77
CA ASP A 186 0.33 12.49 18.91
C ASP A 186 0.68 11.00 18.81
N VAL A 187 1.73 10.58 19.53
CA VAL A 187 2.22 9.18 19.54
C VAL A 187 1.16 8.20 20.05
N GLU A 188 0.45 8.54 21.12
CA GLU A 188 -0.59 7.68 21.71
C GLU A 188 -1.76 7.53 20.73
N GLY A 189 -2.16 8.63 20.09
CA GLY A 189 -3.16 8.63 19.04
C GLY A 189 -2.77 7.78 17.83
N VAL A 190 -1.50 7.81 17.40
CA VAL A 190 -1.02 6.91 16.32
C VAL A 190 -1.14 5.46 16.76
N ARG A 191 -0.73 5.10 17.99
CA ARG A 191 -0.87 3.72 18.50
C ARG A 191 -2.32 3.24 18.50
N ASN A 192 -3.24 4.06 19.01
CA ASN A 192 -4.66 3.75 19.02
C ASN A 192 -5.25 3.67 17.60
N GLY A 193 -4.80 4.54 16.69
CA GLY A 193 -5.14 4.52 15.28
C GLY A 193 -4.72 3.22 14.58
N LEU A 194 -3.47 2.77 14.80
CA LEU A 194 -2.97 1.50 14.24
C LEU A 194 -3.74 0.28 14.80
N ALA A 195 -4.05 0.27 16.11
CA ALA A 195 -4.89 -0.78 16.70
C ALA A 195 -6.30 -0.79 16.07
N SER A 196 -6.85 0.38 15.77
CA SER A 196 -8.13 0.52 15.06
C SER A 196 -8.05 0.06 13.60
N ILE A 197 -6.92 0.29 12.90
CA ILE A 197 -6.66 -0.29 11.57
C ILE A 197 -6.72 -1.82 11.64
N VAL A 198 -6.05 -2.44 12.61
CA VAL A 198 -6.08 -3.89 12.82
C VAL A 198 -7.51 -4.40 13.03
N ALA A 199 -8.30 -3.73 13.89
CA ALA A 199 -9.69 -4.10 14.12
C ALA A 199 -10.57 -3.97 12.84
N GLY A 200 -10.36 -2.90 12.07
CA GLY A 200 -11.06 -2.65 10.80
C GLY A 200 -10.67 -3.60 9.68
N HIS A 201 -9.44 -4.12 9.69
CA HIS A 201 -8.86 -4.97 8.64
C HIS A 201 -9.68 -6.22 8.35
N SER A 202 -10.21 -6.86 9.40
CA SER A 202 -11.08 -8.05 9.28
C SER A 202 -12.33 -7.79 8.43
N LYS A 203 -12.89 -6.57 8.48
CA LYS A 203 -14.06 -6.18 7.66
C LYS A 203 -13.67 -6.01 6.19
N LEU A 204 -12.44 -5.54 5.93
CA LEU A 204 -11.89 -5.36 4.59
C LEU A 204 -11.50 -6.68 3.92
N CYS A 205 -11.28 -7.74 4.69
CA CYS A 205 -10.96 -9.09 4.20
C CYS A 205 -12.18 -9.98 3.96
N ARG A 206 -13.41 -9.51 4.25
CA ARG A 206 -14.63 -10.31 3.99
C ARG A 206 -14.81 -10.57 2.50
N PRO A 207 -15.45 -11.67 2.09
CA PRO A 207 -15.72 -11.96 0.68
C PRO A 207 -16.35 -10.77 -0.06
N GLY A 208 -15.70 -10.31 -1.14
CA GLY A 208 -16.16 -9.17 -1.94
C GLY A 208 -15.79 -7.79 -1.38
N ALA A 209 -15.10 -7.72 -0.24
CA ALA A 209 -14.51 -6.49 0.27
C ALA A 209 -13.12 -6.22 -0.34
N LEU A 210 -12.53 -5.06 0.00
CA LEU A 210 -11.34 -4.52 -0.67
C LEU A 210 -10.11 -5.43 -0.65
N PHE A 211 -9.87 -6.14 0.44
CA PHE A 211 -8.72 -7.04 0.62
C PHE A 211 -9.09 -8.50 0.38
N SER A 212 -10.32 -8.77 -0.04
CA SER A 212 -10.72 -10.14 -0.36
C SER A 212 -9.87 -10.68 -1.51
N TYR A 213 -9.31 -11.88 -1.32
CA TYR A 213 -8.46 -12.58 -2.30
C TYR A 213 -7.14 -11.87 -2.63
N THR A 214 -6.67 -10.97 -1.75
CA THR A 214 -5.36 -10.34 -1.89
C THR A 214 -4.41 -10.80 -0.77
N GLU A 215 -3.12 -10.55 -0.96
CA GLU A 215 -2.09 -10.77 0.06
C GLU A 215 -2.35 -9.99 1.36
N ASP A 216 -3.19 -8.95 1.29
CA ASP A 216 -3.59 -8.19 2.47
C ASP A 216 -4.44 -9.03 3.45
N GLU A 217 -5.05 -10.16 3.03
CA GLU A 217 -5.69 -11.10 3.97
C GLU A 217 -4.69 -11.71 4.98
N LEU A 218 -3.41 -11.81 4.60
CA LEU A 218 -2.37 -12.44 5.41
C LEU A 218 -1.59 -11.44 6.25
N LEU A 219 -1.44 -10.21 5.76
CA LEU A 219 -0.60 -9.18 6.36
C LEU A 219 -1.17 -7.79 6.02
N CYS A 220 -1.35 -6.90 7.00
CA CYS A 220 -1.88 -5.56 6.76
C CYS A 220 -0.78 -4.63 6.23
N MET A 221 -0.43 -4.76 4.95
CA MET A 221 0.60 -3.93 4.29
C MET A 221 0.35 -2.44 4.46
N TRP A 222 -0.93 -2.03 4.41
CA TRP A 222 -1.30 -0.64 4.59
C TRP A 222 -1.02 -0.17 6.02
N GLY A 223 -1.30 -1.00 7.03
CA GLY A 223 -1.00 -0.70 8.42
C GLY A 223 0.51 -0.59 8.68
N ILE A 224 1.31 -1.50 8.12
CA ILE A 224 2.78 -1.43 8.19
C ILE A 224 3.29 -0.13 7.53
N GLY A 225 2.79 0.21 6.34
CA GLY A 225 3.13 1.46 5.65
C GLY A 225 2.76 2.71 6.46
N MET A 226 1.59 2.72 7.12
CA MET A 226 1.17 3.82 8.00
C MET A 226 2.06 3.94 9.25
N SER A 227 2.47 2.81 9.84
CA SER A 227 3.39 2.80 10.96
C SER A 227 4.76 3.38 10.57
N ASN A 228 5.28 3.00 9.39
CA ASN A 228 6.55 3.52 8.91
C ASN A 228 6.45 5.00 8.48
N LEU A 229 5.29 5.46 8.00
CA LEU A 229 5.01 6.88 7.78
C LEU A 229 5.05 7.66 9.10
N ALA A 230 4.46 7.14 10.17
CA ALA A 230 4.55 7.78 11.49
C ALA A 230 6.02 7.86 11.96
N ALA A 231 6.77 6.76 11.81
CA ALA A 231 8.19 6.73 12.16
C ALA A 231 9.03 7.75 11.38
N SER A 232 8.79 7.94 10.08
CA SER A 232 9.48 8.97 9.29
C SER A 232 9.13 10.41 9.70
N ARG A 233 8.14 10.58 10.57
CA ARG A 233 7.73 11.86 11.17
C ARG A 233 8.16 11.98 12.64
N GLY A 234 9.04 11.10 13.12
CA GLY A 234 9.51 11.08 14.51
C GLY A 234 8.51 10.51 15.51
N LEU A 235 7.41 9.91 15.04
CA LEU A 235 6.37 9.33 15.90
C LEU A 235 6.60 7.82 16.00
N HIS A 236 7.36 7.43 17.01
CA HIS A 236 7.68 6.03 17.25
C HIS A 236 6.57 5.34 18.03
N VAL A 237 5.98 4.33 17.43
CA VAL A 237 4.94 3.51 18.05
C VAL A 237 5.47 2.11 18.23
N GLU A 238 5.25 1.54 19.41
CA GLU A 238 5.39 0.11 19.61
C GLU A 238 4.02 -0.54 19.39
N LEU A 239 3.93 -1.37 18.35
CA LEU A 239 2.83 -2.28 18.10
C LEU A 239 3.43 -3.63 17.72
N ASP A 240 2.94 -4.69 18.33
CA ASP A 240 3.31 -6.05 17.96
C ASP A 240 2.03 -6.86 17.78
N HIS A 241 1.65 -7.04 16.51
CA HIS A 241 0.44 -7.74 16.13
C HIS A 241 0.70 -8.58 14.90
N ALA A 242 0.09 -9.77 14.79
CA ALA A 242 0.32 -10.68 13.67
C ALA A 242 0.09 -10.07 12.27
N LEU A 243 -0.76 -9.05 12.16
CA LEU A 243 -1.03 -8.30 10.92
C LEU A 243 -0.10 -7.11 10.69
N ILE A 244 0.53 -6.57 11.75
CA ILE A 244 1.50 -5.47 11.70
C ILE A 244 2.66 -5.86 12.63
N PRO A 245 3.54 -6.78 12.18
CA PRO A 245 4.62 -7.33 13.00
C PRO A 245 5.70 -6.28 13.26
N ARG A 246 6.26 -6.30 14.47
CA ARG A 246 7.25 -5.33 14.91
C ARG A 246 8.51 -5.33 14.04
N GLU A 247 8.95 -6.48 13.56
CA GLU A 247 10.17 -6.64 12.74
C GLU A 247 10.07 -5.95 11.36
N LEU A 248 8.85 -5.66 10.89
CA LEU A 248 8.60 -4.92 9.65
C LEU A 248 8.50 -3.40 9.87
N MET A 249 8.52 -2.95 11.13
CA MET A 249 8.52 -1.54 11.48
C MET A 249 9.95 -0.98 11.48
N VAL A 250 10.12 0.21 10.90
CA VAL A 250 11.42 0.89 10.88
C VAL A 250 11.69 1.50 12.25
N GLN A 251 12.80 1.08 12.87
CA GLN A 251 13.34 1.65 14.10
C GLN A 251 14.22 2.88 13.77
N PRO A 252 14.32 3.87 14.66
CA PRO A 252 15.23 4.99 14.46
C PRO A 252 16.68 4.52 14.33
N GLN A 253 17.41 5.09 13.36
CA GLN A 253 18.86 4.99 13.34
C GLN A 253 19.42 5.98 14.38
N GLY A 254 19.75 5.48 15.57
CA GLY A 254 20.43 6.23 16.62
C GLY A 254 19.52 6.63 17.79
N ALA A 255 19.60 5.85 18.85
CA ALA A 255 19.42 6.29 20.23
C ALA A 255 20.76 6.11 20.95
#